data_AF-A0A382E0T8-F1
#
_entry.id   AF-A0A382E0T8-F1
#
_cell.length_a   1.000
_cell.length_b   1.000
_cell.length_c   1.000
_cell.angle_alpha   90.00
_cell.angle_beta   90.00
_cell.angle_gamma   90.00
#
_symmetry.space_group_name_H-M   'P 1'
#
loop_
_entity.id
_entity.type
_entity.pdbx_description
1 polymer ?
#
loop_
_entity_poly.entity_id
_entity_poly.type
_entity_poly.pdbx_seq_one_letter_code
_entity_poly.pdbx_strand_id
1 'polypeptide(L)'
;MGRKVGFRNMWKALSSKNTCKTCALGMGGQVGGMRNEQNHWPEVCKKSIQAMAADMQGAIQPEFFKRFSIDQLRQFSPREMEHAGRITTPLLLAPGDTHYKPVNWDDAFGRIESKLKRADP
;
A
#
# COMPACT_ATOMS: atom_id res chain seq x y z
N MET A 1 -12.37 -1.78 -5.64
CA MET A 1 -11.37 -0.89 -6.29
C MET A 1 -11.58 -0.64 -7.78
N GLY A 2 -11.80 -1.66 -8.64
CA GLY A 2 -11.71 -1.51 -10.11
C GLY A 2 -12.48 -0.35 -10.76
N ARG A 3 -13.73 -0.07 -10.35
CA ARG A 3 -14.51 1.09 -10.87
C ARG A 3 -13.92 2.46 -10.49
N LYS A 4 -13.24 2.57 -9.35
CA LYS A 4 -12.61 3.84 -8.89
C LYS A 4 -11.31 4.14 -9.64
N VAL A 5 -10.57 3.10 -10.01
CA VAL A 5 -9.28 3.23 -10.71
C VAL A 5 -9.48 3.61 -12.18
N GLY A 6 -10.53 3.06 -12.82
CA GLY A 6 -10.84 3.28 -14.22
C GLY A 6 -10.03 2.36 -15.15
N PHE A 7 -10.67 1.88 -16.22
CA PHE A 7 -10.09 0.89 -17.14
C PHE A 7 -8.79 1.36 -17.79
N ARG A 8 -8.75 2.62 -18.25
CA ARG A 8 -7.56 3.20 -18.91
C ARG A 8 -6.34 3.24 -17.99
N ASN A 9 -6.53 3.70 -16.74
CA ASN A 9 -5.43 3.76 -15.78
C ASN A 9 -4.97 2.37 -15.39
N MET A 10 -5.92 1.45 -15.20
CA MET A 10 -5.63 0.06 -14.87
C MET A 10 -4.83 -0.62 -15.99
N TRP A 11 -5.23 -0.43 -17.25
CA TRP A 11 -4.52 -0.94 -18.41
C TRP A 11 -3.10 -0.35 -18.51
N LYS A 12 -2.96 0.97 -18.33
CA LYS A 12 -1.66 1.64 -18.32
C LYS A 12 -0.74 1.07 -17.24
N ALA A 13 -1.27 0.82 -16.05
CA ALA A 13 -0.50 0.25 -14.95
C ALA A 13 -0.10 -1.20 -15.25
N LEU A 14 -1.03 -2.06 -15.67
CA LEU A 14 -0.77 -3.46 -15.95
C LEU A 14 0.17 -3.69 -17.14
N SER A 15 0.17 -2.80 -18.15
CA SER A 15 1.06 -2.88 -19.31
C SER A 15 2.43 -2.23 -19.10
N SER A 16 2.61 -1.47 -18.01
CA SER A 16 3.88 -0.83 -17.68
C SER A 16 4.99 -1.83 -17.35
N LYS A 17 6.25 -1.40 -17.42
CA LYS A 17 7.39 -2.17 -16.91
C LYS A 17 7.27 -2.31 -15.40
N ASN A 18 6.98 -3.50 -14.90
CA ASN A 18 6.79 -3.75 -13.49
C ASN A 18 7.08 -5.22 -13.14
N THR A 19 6.99 -5.53 -11.86
CA THR A 19 7.08 -6.91 -11.35
C THR A 19 5.82 -7.18 -10.54
N CYS A 20 5.37 -8.44 -10.53
CA CYS A 20 4.25 -8.86 -9.70
C CYS A 20 4.57 -8.61 -8.23
N LYS A 21 3.81 -7.72 -7.60
CA LYS A 21 4.00 -7.37 -6.18
C LYS A 21 3.54 -8.47 -5.22
N THR A 22 2.81 -9.46 -5.71
CA THR A 22 2.30 -10.56 -4.87
C THR A 22 3.30 -11.71 -4.77
N CYS A 23 3.79 -12.22 -5.90
CA CYS A 23 4.69 -13.39 -5.92
C CYS A 23 6.13 -13.05 -6.30
N ALA A 24 6.45 -11.78 -6.57
CA ALA A 24 7.76 -11.31 -7.04
C ALA A 24 8.25 -11.89 -8.38
N LEU A 25 7.56 -12.90 -8.90
CA LEU A 25 7.80 -13.56 -10.19
C LEU A 25 6.70 -13.18 -11.18
N GLY A 26 7.10 -12.85 -12.40
CA GLY A 26 6.18 -12.45 -13.47
C GLY A 26 5.80 -10.97 -13.50
N MET A 27 5.11 -10.61 -14.59
CA MET A 27 4.82 -9.26 -15.11
C MET A 27 5.94 -8.60 -15.91
N GLY A 28 6.77 -9.42 -16.56
CA GLY A 28 7.64 -9.05 -17.70
C GLY A 28 8.76 -8.04 -17.46
N GLY A 29 8.84 -7.43 -16.27
CA GLY A 29 9.97 -6.60 -15.86
C GLY A 29 10.26 -5.50 -16.87
N GLN A 30 11.46 -5.54 -17.45
CA GLN A 30 11.90 -4.56 -18.44
C GLN A 30 11.26 -4.73 -19.83
N VAL A 31 10.68 -5.90 -20.12
CA VAL A 31 10.03 -6.22 -21.40
C VAL A 31 8.58 -5.71 -21.46
N GLY A 32 8.09 -5.12 -20.36
CA GLY A 32 6.72 -4.60 -20.22
C GLY A 32 5.86 -5.49 -19.35
N GLY A 33 4.59 -5.12 -19.15
CA GLY A 33 3.72 -5.80 -18.20
C GLY A 33 2.98 -7.01 -18.78
N MET A 34 2.50 -7.90 -17.90
CA MET A 34 1.73 -9.11 -18.24
C MET A 34 2.45 -10.06 -19.22
N ARG A 35 3.78 -10.17 -19.11
CA ARG A 35 4.57 -11.18 -19.81
C ARG A 35 5.20 -12.16 -18.82
N ASN A 36 5.35 -13.41 -19.25
CA ASN A 36 6.13 -14.42 -18.52
C ASN A 36 7.61 -14.43 -18.98
N GLU A 37 8.42 -15.30 -18.39
CA GLU A 37 9.85 -15.46 -18.69
C GLU A 37 10.12 -15.89 -20.15
N GLN A 38 9.12 -16.45 -20.84
CA GLN A 38 9.17 -16.85 -22.25
C GLN A 38 8.54 -15.81 -23.20
N ASN A 39 8.23 -14.61 -22.70
CA ASN A 39 7.59 -13.51 -23.43
C ASN A 39 6.14 -13.74 -23.91
N HIS A 40 5.44 -14.77 -23.42
CA HIS A 40 4.02 -14.97 -23.73
C HIS A 40 3.16 -13.83 -23.16
N TRP A 41 2.07 -13.51 -23.86
CA TRP A 41 1.15 -12.45 -23.50
C TRP A 41 -0.29 -12.81 -23.90
N PRO A 42 -1.30 -12.51 -23.06
CA PRO A 42 -1.19 -11.97 -21.71
C PRO A 42 -0.97 -13.06 -20.66
N GLU A 43 0.08 -12.91 -19.85
CA GLU A 43 0.39 -13.80 -18.72
C GLU A 43 0.42 -13.00 -17.42
N VAL A 44 -0.69 -13.03 -16.70
CA VAL A 44 -0.86 -12.34 -15.43
C VAL A 44 -1.91 -13.06 -14.58
N CYS A 45 -1.64 -13.22 -13.29
CA CYS A 45 -2.60 -13.84 -12.38
C CYS A 45 -3.60 -12.82 -11.83
N LYS A 46 -4.80 -13.30 -11.47
CA LYS A 46 -5.87 -12.49 -10.86
C LYS A 46 -5.40 -11.73 -9.61
N LYS A 47 -4.48 -12.30 -8.81
CA LYS A 47 -3.94 -11.64 -7.61
C LYS A 47 -3.09 -10.42 -7.93
N SER A 48 -2.28 -10.49 -8.99
CA SER A 48 -1.50 -9.34 -9.47
C SER A 48 -2.41 -8.18 -9.87
N ILE A 49 -3.50 -8.49 -10.59
CA ILE A 49 -4.52 -7.50 -10.96
C ILE A 49 -5.16 -6.88 -9.72
N GLN A 50 -5.50 -7.68 -8.70
CA GLN A 50 -6.07 -7.16 -7.45
C GLN A 50 -5.10 -6.24 -6.70
N ALA A 51 -3.85 -6.66 -6.55
CA ALA A 51 -2.81 -5.86 -5.90
C ALA A 51 -2.58 -4.52 -6.64
N MET A 52 -2.54 -4.56 -7.97
CA MET A 52 -2.39 -3.35 -8.77
C MET A 52 -3.57 -2.39 -8.58
N ALA A 53 -4.80 -2.92 -8.54
CA ALA A 53 -5.98 -2.09 -8.28
C ALA A 53 -5.95 -1.44 -6.89
N ALA A 54 -5.39 -2.14 -5.89
CA ALA A 54 -5.28 -1.63 -4.54
C ALA A 54 -4.24 -0.50 -4.43
N ASP A 55 -3.08 -0.66 -5.08
CA ASP A 55 -2.03 0.37 -5.13
C ASP A 55 -2.46 1.66 -5.84
N MET A 56 -3.40 1.55 -6.76
CA MET A 56 -3.95 2.68 -7.49
C MET A 56 -5.03 3.42 -6.70
N GLN A 57 -5.38 2.98 -5.48
CA GLN A 57 -6.26 3.73 -4.60
C GLN A 57 -5.61 5.03 -4.12
N GLY A 58 -6.46 6.00 -3.82
CA GLY A 58 -6.07 7.22 -3.13
C GLY A 58 -5.55 6.97 -1.71
N ALA A 59 -5.00 8.01 -1.12
CA ALA A 59 -4.59 8.01 0.28
C ALA A 59 -5.80 7.75 1.20
N ILE A 60 -5.54 7.11 2.35
CA ILE A 60 -6.45 7.14 3.49
C ILE A 60 -6.58 8.61 3.93
N GLN A 61 -7.82 9.08 4.09
CA GLN A 61 -8.07 10.46 4.54
C GLN A 61 -7.62 10.64 6.00
N PRO A 62 -7.01 11.77 6.40
CA PRO A 62 -6.52 11.98 7.76
C PRO A 62 -7.58 11.77 8.85
N GLU A 63 -8.84 12.08 8.56
CA GLU A 63 -10.00 11.91 9.44
C GLU A 63 -10.24 10.45 9.79
N PHE A 64 -9.82 9.50 8.95
CA PHE A 64 -9.94 8.07 9.22
C PHE A 64 -9.25 7.68 10.53
N PHE A 65 -8.04 8.20 10.75
CA PHE A 65 -7.24 7.90 11.94
C PHE A 65 -7.78 8.57 13.20
N LYS A 66 -8.52 9.68 13.05
CA LYS A 66 -9.26 10.32 14.15
C LYS A 66 -10.56 9.59 14.48
N ARG A 67 -11.18 8.97 13.48
CA ARG A 67 -12.50 8.33 13.60
C ARG A 67 -12.43 6.93 14.21
N PHE A 68 -11.40 6.15 13.84
CA PHE A 68 -11.30 4.75 14.22
C PHE A 68 -10.18 4.52 15.23
N SER A 69 -10.53 3.98 16.39
CA SER A 69 -9.57 3.57 17.41
C SER A 69 -8.81 2.32 16.98
N ILE A 70 -7.67 2.03 17.62
CA ILE A 70 -6.91 0.80 17.38
C ILE A 70 -7.76 -0.45 17.59
N ASP A 71 -8.61 -0.47 18.62
CA ASP A 71 -9.47 -1.61 18.89
C ASP A 71 -10.57 -1.78 17.84
N GLN A 72 -11.09 -0.69 17.28
CA GLN A 72 -12.02 -0.76 16.14
C GLN A 72 -11.30 -1.24 14.88
N LEU A 73 -10.09 -0.73 14.61
CA LEU A 73 -9.30 -1.15 13.46
C LEU A 73 -8.93 -2.63 13.52
N ARG A 74 -8.71 -3.20 14.71
CA ARG A 74 -8.47 -4.65 14.91
C ARG A 74 -9.66 -5.52 14.51
N GLN A 75 -10.87 -4.97 14.51
CA GLN A 75 -12.08 -5.68 14.12
C GLN A 75 -12.34 -5.61 12.61
N PHE A 76 -11.61 -4.79 11.87
CA PHE A 76 -11.78 -4.67 10.42
C PHE A 76 -11.29 -5.94 9.73
N SER A 77 -12.07 -6.42 8.77
CA SER A 77 -11.64 -7.46 7.86
C SER A 77 -10.50 -6.96 6.96
N PRO A 78 -9.67 -7.86 6.41
CA PRO A 78 -8.63 -7.48 5.45
C PRO A 78 -9.18 -6.67 4.27
N ARG A 79 -10.41 -6.98 3.82
CA ARG A 79 -11.09 -6.24 2.75
C ARG A 79 -11.39 -4.81 3.15
N GLU A 80 -11.87 -4.58 4.36
CA GLU A 80 -12.18 -3.23 4.87
C GLU A 80 -10.91 -2.40 5.02
N MET A 81 -9.84 -2.98 5.56
CA MET A 81 -8.54 -2.32 5.66
C MET A 81 -8.00 -1.92 4.27
N GLU A 82 -8.04 -2.83 3.30
CA GLU A 82 -7.59 -2.54 1.93
C GLU A 82 -8.46 -1.45 1.26
N HIS A 83 -9.76 -1.43 1.54
CA HIS A 83 -10.67 -0.42 0.99
C HIS A 83 -10.53 0.96 1.64
N ALA A 84 -9.92 1.07 2.82
CA ALA A 84 -9.66 2.35 3.47
C ALA A 84 -8.75 3.26 2.63
N GLY A 85 -7.85 2.67 1.83
CA GLY A 85 -6.91 3.38 0.95
C GLY A 85 -5.45 3.14 1.34
N ARG A 86 -4.54 3.95 0.79
CA ARG A 86 -3.10 3.83 1.05
C ARG A 86 -2.62 4.69 2.22
N ILE A 87 -1.76 4.13 3.07
CA ILE A 87 -1.00 4.93 4.04
C ILE A 87 0.06 5.72 3.26
N THR A 88 -0.03 7.04 3.34
CA THR A 88 0.85 7.97 2.59
C THR A 88 1.57 8.97 3.49
N THR A 89 1.24 8.99 4.78
CA THR A 89 1.85 9.84 5.79
C THR A 89 2.28 8.97 6.98
N PRO A 90 3.38 9.32 7.67
CA PRO A 90 3.75 8.66 8.92
C PRO A 90 2.65 8.79 9.97
N LEU A 91 2.50 7.75 10.78
CA LEU A 91 1.52 7.68 11.87
C LEU A 91 2.25 7.42 13.18
N LEU A 92 1.82 8.12 14.24
CA LEU A 92 2.32 7.97 15.60
C LEU A 92 1.20 7.42 16.49
N LEU A 93 1.54 6.45 17.32
CA LEU A 93 0.72 6.01 18.45
C LEU A 93 1.54 6.23 19.73
N ALA A 94 1.18 7.23 20.53
CA ALA A 94 1.88 7.49 21.78
C ALA A 94 1.44 6.51 22.88
N PRO A 95 2.24 6.32 23.95
CA PRO A 95 1.83 5.51 25.09
C PRO A 95 0.48 5.97 25.65
N GLY A 96 -0.48 5.05 25.75
CA GLY A 96 -1.83 5.33 26.24
C GLY A 96 -2.80 5.93 25.21
N ASP A 97 -2.35 6.30 24.01
CA ASP A 97 -3.25 6.74 22.95
C ASP A 97 -4.07 5.57 22.39
N THR A 98 -5.32 5.86 22.03
CA THR A 98 -6.25 4.89 21.42
C THR A 98 -6.38 5.04 19.91
N HIS A 99 -5.78 6.08 19.32
CA HIS A 99 -5.91 6.45 17.91
C HIS A 99 -4.54 6.80 17.32
N TYR A 100 -4.35 6.49 16.04
CA TYR A 100 -3.18 6.97 15.30
C TYR A 100 -3.27 8.47 15.04
N LYS A 101 -2.14 9.16 15.20
CA LYS A 101 -2.00 10.59 14.88
C LYS A 101 -1.06 10.74 13.67
N PRO A 102 -1.52 11.32 12.55
CA PRO A 102 -0.64 11.67 11.45
C PRO A 102 0.44 12.64 11.94
N VAL A 103 1.70 12.38 11.57
CA VAL A 103 2.84 13.27 11.81
C VAL A 103 3.56 13.52 10.50
N ASN A 104 4.36 14.59 10.45
CA ASN A 104 5.20 14.87 9.28
C ASN A 104 6.44 13.95 9.27
N TRP A 105 7.13 13.90 8.14
CA TRP A 105 8.31 13.06 7.97
C TRP A 105 9.47 13.46 8.87
N ASP A 106 9.72 14.75 9.09
CA ASP A 106 10.83 15.23 9.93
C ASP A 106 10.66 14.79 11.39
N ASP A 107 9.44 14.89 11.94
CA ASP A 107 9.11 14.40 13.29
C ASP A 107 9.24 12.87 13.38
N ALA A 108 8.77 12.14 12.36
CA ALA A 108 8.90 10.69 12.31
C ALA A 108 10.38 10.26 12.31
N PHE A 109 11.20 10.84 11.43
CA PHE A 109 12.62 10.52 11.34
C PHE A 109 13.39 10.94 12.59
N GLY A 110 13.15 12.14 13.12
CA GLY A 110 13.81 12.61 14.35
C GLY A 110 13.53 11.70 15.55
N ARG A 111 12.30 11.18 15.67
CA ARG A 111 11.94 10.20 16.72
C ARG A 111 12.65 8.87 16.53
N ILE A 112 12.67 8.33 15.32
CA ILE A 112 13.34 7.06 15.00
C ILE A 112 14.84 7.18 15.29
N GLU A 113 15.49 8.23 14.80
CA GLU A 113 16.91 8.50 15.02
C GLU A 113 17.25 8.59 16.51
N SER A 114 16.49 9.38 17.26
CA SER A 114 16.69 9.55 18.70
C SER A 114 16.57 8.24 19.48
N LYS A 115 15.66 7.35 19.06
CA LYS A 115 15.51 6.01 19.65
C LYS A 115 16.66 5.09 19.28
N LEU A 116 17.04 5.04 18.00
CA LEU A 116 18.15 4.21 17.52
C LEU A 116 19.48 4.58 18.19
N LYS A 117 19.77 5.88 18.36
CA LYS A 117 20.99 6.36 19.07
C LYS A 117 21.08 5.92 20.53
N ARG A 118 19.95 5.60 21.17
CA ARG A 118 19.87 5.16 22.56
C ARG A 118 19.76 3.65 22.70
N ALA A 119 19.54 2.93 21.61
CA ALA A 119 19.49 1.48 21.63
C ALA A 119 20.92 0.94 21.71
N ASP A 120 21.13 -0.01 22.61
CA ASP A 120 22.37 -0.79 22.67
C ASP A 120 22.27 -1.92 21.62
N PRO A 121 23.24 -2.08 20.71
CA PRO A 121 23.18 -3.04 19.60
C PRO A 121 23.19 -4.52 20.02
#